data_AF-A0A1B6J6B0-F1
#
_entry.id   AF-A0A1B6J6B0-F1
#
_cell.length_a   1.000
_cell.length_b   1.000
_cell.length_c   1.000
_cell.angle_alpha   90.00
_cell.angle_beta   90.00
_cell.angle_gamma   90.00
#
_symmetry.space_group_name_H-M   'P 1'
#
loop_
_entity.id
_entity.type
_entity.pdbx_description
1 polymer ?
#
loop_
_entity_poly.entity_id
_entity_poly.type
_entity_poly.pdbx_seq_one_letter_code
_entity_poly.pdbx_strand_id
1 'polypeptide(L)'
;HKYDEVIVMGGMNNIYNKGYVNSDFLNVLGMLIKLSKLNNLTNINLPWRRDYISPAVHHACEIFNFTLKNENCVNFIDISNFKRQFFTSHGLHMNMHGKHELTA
;
A
#
# COMPACT_ATOMS: atom_id res chain seq x y z
N HIS A 1 21.21 16.32 -1.22
CA HIS A 1 20.09 16.73 -0.36
C HIS A 1 19.79 15.61 0.62
N LYS A 2 19.72 15.89 1.92
CA LYS A 2 19.27 14.94 2.94
C LYS A 2 17.78 15.24 3.16
N TYR A 3 16.92 14.25 2.96
CA TYR A 3 15.50 14.37 3.28
C TYR A 3 15.33 14.08 4.78
N ASP A 4 14.47 14.84 5.46
CA ASP A 4 14.15 14.64 6.87
C ASP A 4 13.17 13.47 7.07
N GLU A 5 12.29 13.26 6.10
CA GLU A 5 11.35 12.14 6.05
C GLU A 5 11.27 11.58 4.62
N VAL A 6 11.08 10.26 4.53
CA VAL A 6 10.82 9.57 3.28
C VAL A 6 9.56 8.73 3.44
N ILE A 7 8.56 9.05 2.63
CA ILE A 7 7.28 8.34 2.56
C ILE A 7 7.27 7.47 1.31
N VAL A 8 6.98 6.17 1.48
CA VAL A 8 6.86 5.21 0.38
C VAL A 8 5.38 4.86 0.19
N MET A 9 4.86 5.14 -1.00
CA MET A 9 3.54 4.68 -1.45
C MET A 9 3.71 3.93 -2.78
N GLY A 10 3.39 2.64 -2.81
CA GLY A 10 3.61 1.82 -3.99
C GLY A 10 3.09 0.39 -3.87
N GLY A 11 3.21 -0.39 -4.95
CA GLY A 11 2.84 -1.81 -4.98
C GLY A 11 1.52 -2.13 -5.67
N MET A 12 0.57 -1.18 -5.74
CA MET A 12 -0.76 -1.43 -6.32
C MET A 12 -0.72 -1.90 -7.78
N ASN A 13 0.11 -1.27 -8.61
CA ASN A 13 0.24 -1.65 -10.03
C ASN A 13 0.93 -3.01 -10.18
N ASN A 14 1.89 -3.32 -9.32
CA ASN A 14 2.56 -4.63 -9.32
C ASN A 14 1.56 -5.75 -9.03
N ILE A 15 0.71 -5.55 -8.02
CA ILE A 15 -0.34 -6.51 -7.66
C ILE A 15 -1.41 -6.59 -8.75
N TYR A 16 -1.91 -5.45 -9.24
CA TYR A 16 -2.97 -5.40 -10.24
C TYR A 16 -2.56 -6.09 -11.55
N ASN A 17 -1.34 -5.88 -12.02
CA ASN A 17 -0.87 -6.43 -13.29
C ASN A 17 -0.55 -7.92 -13.23
N LYS A 18 -0.04 -8.42 -12.09
CA LYS A 18 0.27 -9.85 -11.94
C LYS A 18 -0.95 -10.65 -11.51
N GLY A 19 -1.82 -10.08 -10.68
CA GLY A 19 -3.06 -10.73 -10.24
C GLY A 19 -2.87 -11.88 -9.24
N TYR A 20 -1.65 -12.17 -8.80
CA TYR A 20 -1.35 -13.18 -7.79
C TYR A 20 -0.08 -12.84 -7.01
N VAL A 21 0.05 -13.39 -5.80
CA VAL A 21 1.28 -13.35 -5.01
C VAL A 21 2.25 -14.39 -5.53
N ASN A 22 3.47 -13.97 -5.85
CA ASN A 22 4.57 -14.86 -6.21
C ASN A 22 5.84 -14.54 -5.42
N SER A 23 6.86 -15.37 -5.60
CA SER A 23 8.16 -15.20 -4.94
C SER A 23 8.77 -13.81 -5.20
N ASP A 24 8.66 -13.28 -6.42
CA ASP A 24 9.19 -11.94 -6.74
C ASP A 24 8.52 -10.85 -5.88
N PHE A 25 7.19 -10.92 -5.74
CA PHE A 25 6.44 -9.97 -4.95
C PHE A 25 6.86 -10.00 -3.48
N LEU A 26 6.97 -11.20 -2.90
CA LEU A 26 7.41 -11.38 -1.51
C LEU A 26 8.85 -10.93 -1.30
N ASN A 27 9.74 -11.20 -2.27
CA ASN A 27 11.12 -10.74 -2.22
C ASN A 27 11.21 -9.21 -2.22
N VAL A 28 10.47 -8.54 -3.11
CA VAL A 28 10.41 -7.07 -3.18
C VAL A 28 9.84 -6.48 -1.89
N LEU A 29 8.78 -7.07 -1.34
CA LEU A 29 8.20 -6.65 -0.06
C LEU A 29 9.20 -6.80 1.10
N GLY A 30 9.93 -7.92 1.15
CA GLY A 30 10.99 -8.14 2.14
C GLY A 30 12.12 -7.11 2.03
N MET A 31 12.51 -6.74 0.79
CA MET A 31 13.48 -5.67 0.56
C MET A 31 12.96 -4.31 1.04
N LEU A 32 11.70 -3.98 0.74
CA LEU A 32 11.08 -2.73 1.21
C LEU A 32 11.07 -2.65 2.74
N ILE A 33 10.68 -3.73 3.42
CA ILE A 33 10.70 -3.81 4.88
C ILE A 33 12.10 -3.59 5.44
N LYS A 34 13.11 -4.26 4.87
CA LYS A 34 14.50 -4.10 5.28
C LYS A 34 14.96 -2.65 5.13
N LEU A 35 14.66 -2.02 3.98
CA LEU A 35 14.98 -0.61 3.74
C LEU A 35 14.25 0.32 4.70
N SER A 36 12.99 0.01 5.01
CA SER A 36 12.15 0.80 5.92
C SER A 36 12.73 0.84 7.33
N LYS A 37 13.17 -0.31 7.83
CA LYS A 37 13.83 -0.41 9.15
C LYS A 37 15.17 0.32 9.20
N LEU A 38 15.98 0.18 8.16
CA LEU A 38 17.33 0.77 8.12
C LEU A 38 17.30 2.30 8.01
N ASN A 39 16.27 2.86 7.38
CA ASN A 39 16.21 4.28 7.03
C ASN A 39 15.03 5.02 7.69
N ASN A 40 14.32 4.39 8.63
CA ASN A 40 13.14 4.97 9.29
C ASN A 40 12.08 5.47 8.29
N LEU A 41 11.80 4.69 7.25
CA LEU A 41 10.83 5.07 6.20
C LEU A 41 9.39 4.89 6.70
N THR A 42 8.53 5.84 6.34
CA THR A 42 7.08 5.74 6.56
C THR A 42 6.44 5.09 5.34
N ASN A 43 5.72 3.98 5.53
CA ASN A 43 5.05 3.26 4.45
C ASN A 43 3.56 3.53 4.46
N ILE A 44 2.98 3.85 3.31
CA ILE A 44 1.53 3.89 3.15
C ILE A 44 1.09 2.56 2.57
N ASN A 45 0.18 1.86 3.26
CA ASN A 45 -0.33 0.58 2.80
C ASN A 45 -1.31 0.75 1.62
N LEU A 46 -1.80 -0.35 1.06
CA LEU A 46 -2.74 -0.30 -0.06
C LEU A 46 -4.17 -0.10 0.44
N PRO A 47 -4.97 0.78 -0.18
CA PRO A 47 -6.37 0.90 0.18
C PRO A 47 -7.12 -0.38 -0.18
N TRP A 48 -8.13 -0.75 0.61
CA TRP A 48 -9.04 -1.81 0.22
C TRP A 48 -9.92 -1.30 -0.93
N ARG A 49 -9.58 -1.73 -2.16
CA ARG A 49 -10.41 -1.47 -3.33
C ARG A 49 -11.70 -2.27 -3.21
N ARG A 50 -12.84 -1.60 -3.37
CA ARG A 50 -14.18 -2.21 -3.27
C ARG A 50 -14.82 -2.47 -4.63
N ASP A 51 -14.10 -2.16 -5.69
CA ASP A 51 -14.52 -2.25 -7.08
C ASP A 51 -14.08 -3.60 -7.68
N TYR A 52 -14.44 -3.89 -8.94
CA TYR A 52 -14.16 -5.16 -9.66
C TYR A 52 -12.64 -5.48 -9.80
N ILE A 53 -11.99 -5.83 -8.70
CA ILE A 53 -10.70 -6.51 -8.67
C ILE A 53 -10.94 -8.00 -8.50
N SER A 54 -10.11 -8.80 -9.18
CA SER A 54 -10.20 -10.26 -9.03
C SER A 54 -9.95 -10.67 -7.57
N PRO A 55 -10.54 -11.79 -7.10
CA PRO A 55 -10.27 -12.30 -5.76
C PRO A 55 -8.78 -12.48 -5.46
N ALA A 56 -8.00 -12.81 -6.48
CA ALA A 56 -6.55 -12.99 -6.36
C ALA A 56 -5.79 -11.66 -6.17
N VAL A 57 -6.22 -10.56 -6.82
CA VAL A 57 -5.72 -9.21 -6.53
C VAL A 57 -6.07 -8.78 -5.11
N HIS A 58 -7.31 -9.05 -4.68
CA HIS A 58 -7.74 -8.73 -3.31
C HIS A 58 -6.88 -9.45 -2.27
N HIS A 59 -6.70 -10.76 -2.43
CA HIS A 59 -5.88 -11.56 -1.53
C HIS A 59 -4.42 -11.10 -1.49
N ALA A 60 -3.85 -10.70 -2.64
CA ALA A 60 -2.50 -10.17 -2.68
C ALA A 60 -2.36 -8.82 -1.94
N CYS A 61 -3.36 -7.93 -2.04
CA CYS A 61 -3.40 -6.70 -1.24
C CYS A 61 -3.53 -6.98 0.26
N GLU A 62 -4.31 -7.99 0.66
CA GLU A 62 -4.42 -8.42 2.06
C GLU A 62 -3.07 -8.89 2.60
N ILE A 63 -2.36 -9.75 1.85
CA ILE A 63 -1.01 -10.21 2.23
C ILE A 63 -0.07 -9.02 2.38
N PHE A 64 -0.03 -8.10 1.42
CA PHE A 64 0.81 -6.90 1.49
C PHE A 64 0.54 -6.08 2.75
N ASN A 65 -0.73 -5.74 2.99
CA ASN A 65 -1.14 -4.90 4.10
C ASN A 65 -0.90 -5.60 5.44
N PHE A 66 -1.19 -6.89 5.53
CA PHE A 66 -0.96 -7.69 6.73
C PHE A 66 0.53 -7.78 7.04
N THR A 67 1.38 -8.07 6.05
CA THR A 67 2.82 -8.16 6.26
C THR A 67 3.43 -6.84 6.72
N LEU A 68 3.07 -5.70 6.11
CA LEU A 68 3.56 -4.40 6.56
C LEU A 68 3.07 -4.05 7.98
N LYS A 69 1.80 -4.31 8.29
CA LYS A 69 1.20 -3.97 9.59
C LYS A 69 1.78 -4.77 10.75
N ASN A 70 2.21 -6.00 10.52
CA ASN A 70 2.76 -6.88 11.56
C ASN A 70 4.29 -6.75 11.70
N GLU A 71 4.92 -5.90 10.91
CA GLU A 71 6.37 -5.75 10.95
C GLU A 71 6.79 -4.72 12.01
N ASN A 72 7.41 -5.20 13.08
CA ASN A 72 7.93 -4.35 14.14
C ASN A 72 8.96 -3.34 13.57
N CYS A 73 8.90 -2.09 14.03
CA CYS A 73 9.80 -1.01 13.65
C CYS A 73 9.63 -0.52 12.19
N VAL A 74 8.49 -0.78 11.55
CA VAL A 74 8.09 -0.09 10.31
C VAL A 74 7.05 0.97 10.65
N ASN A 75 7.36 2.24 10.37
CA ASN A 75 6.36 3.30 10.43
C ASN A 75 5.36 3.06 9.30
N PHE A 76 4.07 3.06 9.61
CA PHE A 76 3.05 2.85 8.59
C PHE A 76 1.82 3.74 8.79
N ILE A 77 1.23 4.16 7.67
CA ILE A 77 -0.05 4.86 7.61
C ILE A 77 -1.07 3.88 7.04
N ASP A 78 -2.09 3.57 7.83
CA ASP A 78 -3.15 2.63 7.45
C ASP A 78 -4.28 3.34 6.70
N ILE A 79 -4.37 3.10 5.39
CA ILE A 79 -5.46 3.56 4.53
C ILE A 79 -6.40 2.44 4.09
N SER A 80 -6.28 1.24 4.68
CA SER A 80 -7.13 0.10 4.34
C SER A 80 -8.63 0.40 4.54
N ASN A 81 -8.95 1.21 5.55
CA ASN A 81 -10.33 1.57 5.91
C ASN A 81 -10.92 2.74 5.13
N PHE A 82 -10.20 3.31 4.15
CA PHE A 82 -10.71 4.43 3.38
C PHE A 82 -12.03 4.02 2.69
N LYS A 83 -13.08 4.81 2.92
CA LYS A 83 -14.41 4.58 2.37
C LYS A 83 -14.43 4.82 0.86
N ARG A 84 -15.39 4.18 0.17
CA ARG A 84 -15.57 4.28 -1.29
C ARG A 84 -15.65 5.71 -1.83
N GLN A 85 -16.20 6.63 -1.03
CA GLN A 85 -16.33 8.05 -1.35
C GLN A 85 -15.00 8.79 -1.51
N PHE A 86 -13.87 8.23 -1.07
CA PHE A 86 -12.54 8.80 -1.20
C PHE A 86 -11.82 8.40 -2.50
N PHE A 87 -12.49 7.61 -3.35
CA PHE A 87 -11.95 7.12 -4.62
C PHE A 87 -12.69 7.69 -5.83
N THR A 88 -12.00 7.66 -6.96
CA THR A 88 -12.52 7.97 -8.30
C THR A 88 -13.69 7.06 -8.68
N SER A 89 -14.42 7.39 -9.75
CA SER A 89 -15.58 6.61 -10.21
C SER A 89 -15.22 5.16 -10.54
N HIS A 90 -14.06 4.92 -11.15
CA HIS A 90 -13.53 3.57 -11.42
C HIS A 90 -12.79 2.95 -10.22
N GLY A 91 -12.60 3.70 -9.13
CA GLY A 91 -12.12 3.18 -7.85
C GLY A 91 -10.63 2.83 -7.75
N LEU A 92 -9.85 3.04 -8.83
CA LEU A 92 -8.42 2.69 -8.85
C LEU A 92 -7.53 3.79 -8.23
N HIS A 93 -8.00 5.03 -8.27
CA HIS A 93 -7.28 6.20 -7.76
C HIS A 93 -8.08 6.92 -6.68
N MET A 94 -7.41 7.57 -5.73
CA MET A 94 -8.07 8.48 -4.78
C MET A 94 -8.56 9.73 -5.51
N ASN A 95 -9.75 10.20 -5.14
CA ASN A 95 -10.26 11.49 -5.59
C ASN A 95 -9.68 12.63 -4.74
N MET A 96 -10.10 13.88 -5.00
CA MET A 96 -9.58 15.04 -4.28
C MET A 96 -9.84 14.96 -2.77
N HIS A 97 -11.03 14.52 -2.35
CA HIS A 97 -11.36 14.35 -0.93
C HIS A 97 -10.48 13.28 -0.28
N GLY A 98 -10.26 12.15 -0.94
CA GLY A 98 -9.38 11.09 -0.43
C GLY A 98 -7.93 11.52 -0.28
N LYS A 99 -7.41 12.33 -1.22
CA LYS A 99 -6.07 12.90 -1.12
C LYS A 99 -5.95 13.88 0.04
N HIS A 100 -6.98 14.70 0.27
CA HIS A 100 -7.02 15.63 1.39
C HIS A 100 -7.08 14.90 2.73
N GLU A 101 -7.91 13.85 2.84
CA GLU A 101 -8.00 13.00 4.03
C GLU A 101 -6.68 12.32 4.38
N LEU A 102 -5.92 11.87 3.37
CA LEU A 102 -4.60 11.26 3.59
C LEU A 102 -3.57 12.25 4.17
N THR A 103 -3.72 13.53 3.86
CA THR A 103 -2.78 14.59 4.26
C THR A 103 -3.21 15.36 5.50
N ALA A 104 -4.39 15.07 6.05
CA ALA A 104 -4.98 15.75 7.22
C ALA A 104 -4.54 15.09 8.53
#